data_AF-A0A9P0KKM8-F1
#
_entry.id   AF-A0A9P0KKM8-F1
#
_cell.length_a   1.000
_cell.length_b   1.000
_cell.length_c   1.000
_cell.angle_alpha   90.00
_cell.angle_beta   90.00
_cell.angle_gamma   90.00
#
_symmetry.space_group_name_H-M   'P 1'
#
loop_
_entity.id
_entity.type
_entity.pdbx_description
1 polymer ?
#
loop_
_entity_poly.entity_id
_entity_poly.type
_entity_poly.pdbx_seq_one_letter_code
_entity_poly.pdbx_strand_id
1 'polypeptide(L)'
;MKLEGGFQGRTNKLVDGCYSFWQGGTFPLIYSLLDKAGNSPNDHLFDERALQEYLLICCQNPTGGLIDKPGKHKDVFHTCYTLSGLSVAQRFLNKKRVLGSYRNELIETHPLYNVRPDLARKALLHFNNLGVPTQNLNEGT
;
A
#
# COMPACT_ATOMS: atom_id res chain seq x y z
N MET A 1 8.64 -3.26 14.61
CA MET A 1 9.62 -2.51 13.79
C MET A 1 10.47 -1.66 14.74
N LYS A 2 11.36 -2.28 15.53
CA LYS A 2 12.00 -1.56 16.67
C LYS A 2 13.19 -0.69 16.29
N LEU A 3 13.84 -0.94 15.15
CA LEU A 3 15.05 -0.21 14.76
C LEU A 3 14.85 0.62 13.49
N GLU A 4 14.44 -0.02 12.39
CA GLU A 4 14.42 0.63 11.07
C GLU A 4 13.11 1.33 10.74
N GLY A 5 11.98 0.90 11.31
CA GLY A 5 10.64 1.42 11.01
C GLY A 5 9.96 0.82 9.76
N GLY A 6 10.72 0.23 8.83
CA GLY A 6 10.19 -0.44 7.64
C GLY A 6 9.84 -1.92 7.84
N PHE A 7 9.37 -2.56 6.76
CA PHE A 7 9.05 -3.99 6.72
C PHE A 7 10.14 -4.84 6.06
N GLN A 8 10.25 -6.08 6.52
CA GLN A 8 10.96 -7.18 5.85
C GLN A 8 9.95 -8.09 5.15
N GLY A 9 10.32 -8.71 4.04
CA GLY A 9 9.41 -9.60 3.32
C GLY A 9 9.13 -10.93 4.02
N ARG A 10 10.09 -11.38 4.82
CA ARG A 10 10.07 -12.65 5.57
C ARG A 10 10.92 -12.52 6.82
N THR A 11 10.66 -13.36 7.81
CA THR A 11 11.40 -13.39 9.08
C THR A 11 12.90 -13.55 8.88
N ASN A 12 13.70 -12.86 9.70
CA ASN A 12 15.17 -12.85 9.67
C ASN A 12 15.79 -12.37 8.35
N LYS A 13 15.10 -11.49 7.61
CA LYS A 13 15.63 -10.83 6.41
C LYS A 13 15.69 -9.32 6.62
N LEU A 14 16.41 -8.66 5.73
CA LEU A 14 16.58 -7.21 5.82
C LEU A 14 15.28 -6.48 5.50
N VAL A 15 15.16 -5.29 6.05
CA VAL A 15 14.14 -4.30 5.66
C VAL A 15 14.26 -3.93 4.18
N ASP A 16 13.15 -3.61 3.52
CA ASP A 16 13.12 -3.12 2.15
C ASP A 16 11.87 -2.25 1.91
N GLY A 17 12.07 -1.09 1.30
CA GLY A 17 11.05 -0.08 1.01
C GLY A 17 9.84 -0.62 0.26
N CYS A 18 9.99 -1.61 -0.63
CA CYS A 18 8.85 -2.15 -1.38
C CYS A 18 7.87 -2.94 -0.50
N TYR A 19 8.33 -3.53 0.61
CA TYR A 19 7.45 -4.22 1.55
C TYR A 19 6.54 -3.26 2.33
N SER A 20 6.77 -1.96 2.23
CA SER A 20 5.86 -0.95 2.78
C SER A 20 4.46 -1.06 2.18
N PHE A 21 4.33 -1.50 0.92
CA PHE A 21 3.03 -1.86 0.36
C PHE A 21 2.72 -3.35 0.48
N TRP A 22 3.66 -4.24 0.13
CA TRP A 22 3.38 -5.68 0.14
C TRP A 22 3.01 -6.24 1.52
N GLN A 23 3.60 -5.71 2.58
CA GLN A 23 3.24 -6.03 3.97
C GLN A 23 2.24 -5.00 4.51
N GLY A 24 2.54 -3.70 4.40
CA GLY A 24 1.70 -2.63 4.94
C GLY A 24 0.27 -2.61 4.37
N GLY A 25 0.11 -2.88 3.08
CA GLY A 25 -1.18 -2.92 2.37
C GLY A 25 -2.09 -4.08 2.78
N THR A 26 -1.57 -5.08 3.50
CA THR A 26 -2.39 -6.18 4.03
C THR A 26 -3.22 -5.74 5.24
N PHE A 27 -2.74 -4.79 6.04
CA PHE A 27 -3.41 -4.37 7.27
C PHE A 27 -4.79 -3.74 7.04
N PRO A 28 -5.03 -2.87 6.03
CA PRO A 28 -6.37 -2.42 5.70
C PRO A 28 -7.35 -3.56 5.34
N LEU A 29 -6.86 -4.64 4.70
CA LEU A 29 -7.68 -5.81 4.39
C LEU A 29 -8.02 -6.58 5.67
N ILE A 30 -7.04 -6.81 6.53
CA ILE A 30 -7.23 -7.45 7.84
C ILE A 30 -8.20 -6.64 8.70
N TYR A 31 -8.05 -5.30 8.72
CA TYR A 31 -8.99 -4.41 9.39
C TYR A 31 -10.43 -4.67 8.90
N SER A 32 -10.65 -4.72 7.59
CA SER A 32 -12.00 -4.92 7.03
C SER A 32 -12.60 -6.26 7.45
N LEU A 33 -11.78 -7.30 7.57
CA LEU A 33 -12.21 -8.61 8.04
C LEU A 33 -12.55 -8.60 9.54
N LEU A 34 -11.72 -7.97 10.37
CA LEU A 34 -11.94 -7.84 11.81
C LEU A 34 -13.19 -6.99 12.12
N ASP A 35 -13.38 -5.89 11.40
CA ASP A 35 -14.55 -5.01 11.50
C ASP A 35 -15.85 -5.76 11.18
N LYS A 36 -15.86 -6.54 10.09
CA LYS A 36 -16.99 -7.43 9.75
C LYS A 36 -17.27 -8.49 10.81
N ALA A 37 -16.24 -8.92 11.55
CA ALA A 37 -16.36 -9.87 12.65
C ALA A 37 -16.73 -9.20 13.99
N GLY A 38 -17.02 -7.89 14.01
CA GLY A 38 -17.35 -7.13 15.22
C GLY A 38 -16.16 -6.79 16.12
N ASN A 39 -14.93 -6.93 15.62
CA ASN A 39 -13.68 -6.71 16.35
C ASN A 39 -12.89 -5.52 15.78
N SER A 40 -13.55 -4.38 15.54
CA SER A 40 -12.97 -3.22 14.87
C SER A 40 -11.78 -2.62 15.66
N PRO A 41 -10.56 -2.63 15.10
CA PRO A 41 -9.43 -1.94 15.70
C PRO A 41 -9.65 -0.42 15.78
N ASN A 42 -9.19 0.22 16.87
CA ASN A 42 -9.29 1.67 17.05
C ASN A 42 -8.12 2.46 16.40
N ASP A 43 -7.01 1.76 16.14
CA ASP A 43 -5.77 2.30 15.60
C ASP A 43 -5.16 1.32 14.57
N HIS A 44 -4.11 1.77 13.87
CA HIS A 44 -3.38 0.92 12.95
C HIS A 44 -2.84 -0.33 13.64
N LEU A 45 -2.85 -1.44 12.91
CA LEU A 45 -2.29 -2.72 13.32
C LEU A 45 -0.76 -2.80 13.13
N PHE A 46 -0.13 -1.68 12.74
CA PHE A 46 1.30 -1.49 12.62
C PHE A 46 1.66 -0.06 13.04
N ASP A 47 2.92 0.21 13.35
CA ASP A 47 3.40 1.56 13.67
C ASP A 47 3.48 2.40 12.39
N GLU A 48 2.43 3.15 12.11
CA GLU A 48 2.33 3.94 10.88
C GLU A 48 3.30 5.12 10.87
N ARG A 49 3.66 5.64 12.04
CA ARG A 49 4.61 6.73 12.15
C ARG A 49 6.01 6.25 11.83
N ALA A 50 6.45 5.14 12.42
CA ALA A 50 7.76 4.56 12.15
C ALA A 50 7.95 4.20 10.67
N LEU A 51 6.88 3.72 10.01
CA LEU A 51 6.93 3.46 8.58
C LEU A 51 7.10 4.76 7.78
N GLN A 52 6.34 5.81 8.09
CA GLN A 52 6.51 7.11 7.43
C GLN A 52 7.92 7.68 7.63
N GLU A 53 8.49 7.56 8.84
CA GLU A 53 9.87 7.96 9.14
C GLU A 53 10.87 7.18 8.27
N TYR A 54 10.77 5.86 8.20
CA TYR A 54 11.62 5.03 7.35
C TYR A 54 11.56 5.46 5.88
N LEU A 55 10.36 5.68 5.34
CA LEU A 55 10.20 6.00 3.93
C LEU A 55 10.68 7.40 3.57
N LEU A 56 10.37 8.40 4.40
CA LEU A 56 10.74 9.78 4.17
C LEU A 56 12.24 10.03 4.42
N ILE A 57 12.88 9.30 5.34
CA ILE A 57 14.28 9.52 5.70
C ILE A 57 15.21 8.59 4.90
N CYS A 58 14.86 7.31 4.74
CA CYS A 58 15.78 6.29 4.25
C CYS A 58 15.55 5.86 2.80
N CYS A 59 14.34 6.04 2.26
CA CYS A 59 13.96 5.48 0.96
C CYS A 59 13.87 6.52 -0.17
N GLN A 60 14.20 7.80 0.08
CA GLN A 60 14.21 8.83 -0.97
C GLN A 60 15.59 8.97 -1.62
N ASN A 61 15.64 9.05 -2.95
CA ASN A 61 16.86 9.43 -3.65
C ASN A 61 16.90 10.97 -3.82
N PRO A 62 18.03 11.65 -3.51
CA PRO A 62 18.15 13.11 -3.65
C PRO A 62 17.89 13.66 -5.06
N THR A 63 18.01 12.82 -6.10
CA THR A 63 17.76 13.19 -7.51
C THR A 63 16.39 12.72 -8.01
N GLY A 64 15.46 12.44 -7.09
CA GLY A 64 14.11 11.94 -7.38
C GLY A 64 14.05 10.42 -7.56
N GLY A 65 12.88 9.84 -7.31
CA GLY A 65 12.66 8.39 -7.21
C GLY A 65 12.91 7.85 -5.81
N LEU A 66 12.39 6.66 -5.53
CA LEU A 66 12.57 5.96 -4.26
C LEU A 66 13.37 4.66 -4.45
N ILE A 67 13.93 4.18 -3.35
CA ILE A 67 14.89 3.07 -3.29
C ILE A 67 14.43 1.99 -2.32
N ASP A 68 15.01 0.80 -2.43
CA ASP A 68 14.91 -0.27 -1.43
C ASP A 68 15.32 0.23 -0.04
N LYS A 69 16.60 0.58 0.12
CA LYS A 69 17.23 1.02 1.38
C LYS A 69 18.46 1.89 1.07
N PRO A 70 19.04 2.60 2.05
CA PRO A 70 20.26 3.38 1.83
C PRO A 70 21.37 2.58 1.16
N GLY A 71 22.03 3.18 0.17
CA GLY A 71 23.08 2.54 -0.63
C GLY A 71 22.58 1.71 -1.83
N LYS A 72 21.26 1.61 -2.06
CA LYS A 72 20.69 0.99 -3.26
C LYS A 72 20.34 2.02 -4.34
N HIS A 73 20.28 1.56 -5.58
CA HIS A 73 19.86 2.40 -6.71
C HIS A 73 18.34 2.62 -6.71
N LYS A 74 17.93 3.73 -7.32
CA LYS A 74 16.51 4.04 -7.57
C LYS A 74 15.99 3.27 -8.76
N ASP A 75 14.73 2.91 -8.70
CA ASP A 75 13.99 2.34 -9.80
C ASP A 75 12.49 2.65 -9.70
N VAL A 76 11.76 2.40 -10.77
CA VAL A 76 10.31 2.67 -10.84
C VAL A 76 9.49 1.72 -9.95
N PHE A 77 10.01 0.53 -9.66
CA PHE A 77 9.33 -0.46 -8.82
C PHE A 77 9.30 0.00 -7.36
N HIS A 78 10.45 0.36 -6.79
CA HIS A 78 10.55 0.91 -5.44
C HIS A 78 9.88 2.28 -5.36
N THR A 79 9.98 3.11 -6.41
CA THR A 79 9.20 4.37 -6.46
C THR A 79 7.70 4.11 -6.29
N CYS A 80 7.14 3.16 -7.05
CA CYS A 80 5.73 2.80 -6.96
C CYS A 80 5.36 2.27 -5.57
N TYR A 81 5.97 1.16 -5.14
CA TYR A 81 5.54 0.46 -3.93
C TYR A 81 5.89 1.20 -2.64
N THR A 82 6.93 2.03 -2.65
CA THR A 82 7.24 2.88 -1.50
C THR A 82 6.20 3.99 -1.35
N LEU A 83 5.80 4.66 -2.44
CA LEU A 83 4.74 5.68 -2.39
C LEU A 83 3.39 5.07 -2.04
N SER A 84 3.06 3.90 -2.58
CA SER A 84 1.85 3.15 -2.20
C SER A 84 1.84 2.80 -0.71
N GLY A 85 2.97 2.32 -0.17
CA GLY A 85 3.11 2.05 1.26
C GLY A 85 3.00 3.31 2.13
N LEU A 86 3.58 4.43 1.69
CA LEU A 86 3.45 5.72 2.36
C LEU A 86 1.99 6.19 2.38
N SER A 87 1.25 6.03 1.29
CA SER A 87 -0.19 6.34 1.23
C SER A 87 -0.99 5.51 2.23
N VAL A 88 -0.72 4.21 2.33
CA VAL A 88 -1.33 3.32 3.32
C VAL A 88 -1.02 3.75 4.76
N ALA A 89 0.23 4.15 5.03
CA ALA A 89 0.64 4.61 6.37
C ALA A 89 -0.01 5.94 6.80
N GLN A 90 -0.50 6.73 5.85
CA GLN A 90 -1.14 8.02 6.14
C GLN A 90 -2.63 7.91 6.45
N ARG A 91 -3.25 6.74 6.22
CA ARG A 91 -4.71 6.56 6.21
C ARG A 91 -5.11 5.36 7.08
N PHE A 92 -5.87 5.63 8.13
CA PHE A 92 -6.58 4.61 8.91
C PHE A 92 -8.06 4.95 8.98
N LEU A 93 -8.89 4.23 8.24
CA LEU A 93 -10.33 4.53 8.18
C LEU A 93 -10.55 5.98 7.75
N ASN A 94 -11.29 6.74 8.56
CA ASN A 94 -11.53 8.16 8.37
C ASN A 94 -10.43 9.05 8.99
N LYS A 95 -9.40 8.46 9.63
CA LYS A 95 -8.28 9.19 10.23
C LYS A 95 -7.16 9.33 9.21
N LYS A 96 -6.67 10.56 9.05
CA LYS A 96 -5.47 10.90 8.27
C LYS A 96 -4.35 11.32 9.20
N ARG A 97 -3.18 10.68 9.10
CA ARG A 97 -1.98 10.97 9.90
C ARG A 97 -0.79 11.18 8.97
N VAL A 98 -0.53 12.42 8.57
CA VAL A 98 0.60 12.78 7.69
C VAL A 98 1.77 13.27 8.54
N LEU A 99 2.92 12.61 8.39
CA LEU A 99 4.14 13.02 9.08
C LEU A 99 4.87 14.15 8.33
N GLY A 100 5.28 15.18 9.08
CA GLY A 100 6.03 16.32 8.56
C GLY A 100 5.15 17.37 7.90
N SER A 101 5.57 17.87 6.74
CA SER A 101 4.82 18.90 6.01
C SER A 101 3.53 18.32 5.42
N TYR A 102 2.47 19.14 5.34
CA TYR A 102 1.23 18.78 4.63
C TYR A 102 1.48 18.38 3.17
N ARG A 103 2.59 18.84 2.58
CA ARG A 103 3.03 18.49 1.21
C ARG A 103 3.43 17.02 1.06
N ASN A 104 3.63 16.29 2.16
CA ASN A 104 3.89 14.85 2.14
C ASN A 104 2.61 14.03 1.94
N GLU A 105 1.42 14.65 1.99
CA GLU A 105 0.17 13.93 1.79
C GLU A 105 0.12 13.31 0.40
N LEU A 106 -0.10 11.99 0.37
CA LEU A 106 -0.38 11.25 -0.85
C LEU A 106 -1.89 11.00 -0.99
N ILE A 107 -2.30 10.85 -2.25
CA ILE A 107 -3.64 10.36 -2.59
C ILE A 107 -3.75 8.92 -2.07
N GLU A 108 -4.93 8.57 -1.55
CA GLU A 108 -5.22 7.22 -1.08
C GLU A 108 -5.10 6.19 -2.20
N THR A 109 -4.50 5.04 -1.89
CA THR A 109 -4.48 3.86 -2.75
C THR A 109 -5.49 2.82 -2.25
N HIS A 110 -6.20 2.16 -3.17
CA HIS A 110 -7.09 1.06 -2.85
C HIS A 110 -6.26 -0.15 -2.41
N PRO A 111 -6.46 -0.69 -1.20
CA PRO A 111 -5.54 -1.67 -0.61
C PRO A 111 -5.45 -2.99 -1.40
N LEU A 112 -6.53 -3.37 -2.11
CA LEU A 112 -6.54 -4.57 -2.94
C LEU A 112 -5.91 -4.41 -4.33
N TYR A 113 -6.10 -3.25 -4.98
CA TYR A 113 -5.77 -3.06 -6.40
C TYR A 113 -4.55 -2.15 -6.61
N ASN A 114 -4.07 -1.50 -5.56
CA ASN A 114 -3.00 -0.50 -5.59
C ASN A 114 -3.19 0.62 -6.64
N VAL A 115 -4.43 1.06 -6.81
CA VAL A 115 -4.80 2.22 -7.65
C VAL A 115 -5.74 3.11 -6.84
N ARG A 116 -5.99 4.34 -7.28
CA ARG A 116 -6.92 5.21 -6.54
C ARG A 116 -8.31 4.55 -6.38
N PRO A 117 -8.95 4.64 -5.21
CA PRO A 117 -10.26 4.03 -4.97
C PRO A 117 -11.36 4.47 -5.95
N ASP A 118 -11.34 5.72 -6.42
CA ASP A 118 -12.30 6.23 -7.41
C ASP A 118 -12.14 5.56 -8.78
N LEU A 119 -10.90 5.29 -9.19
CA LEU A 119 -10.59 4.59 -10.44
C LEU A 119 -10.96 3.11 -10.36
N ALA A 120 -10.65 2.44 -9.24
CA ALA A 120 -11.09 1.07 -9.00
C ALA A 120 -12.62 0.96 -9.07
N ARG A 121 -13.34 1.86 -8.40
CA ARG A 121 -14.81 1.92 -8.44
C ARG A 121 -15.34 2.16 -9.86
N LYS A 122 -14.74 3.10 -10.60
CA LYS A 122 -15.13 3.39 -11.99
C LYS A 122 -14.97 2.16 -12.89
N ALA A 123 -13.86 1.45 -12.76
CA ALA A 123 -13.61 0.22 -13.52
C ALA A 123 -14.62 -0.87 -13.17
N LEU A 124 -14.86 -1.13 -11.88
CA LEU A 124 -15.82 -2.14 -11.42
C LEU A 124 -17.24 -1.85 -11.92
N LEU A 125 -17.71 -0.60 -11.82
CA LEU A 125 -19.03 -0.21 -12.32
C LEU A 125 -19.15 -0.39 -13.84
N HIS A 126 -18.09 -0.06 -14.59
CA HIS A 126 -18.11 -0.21 -16.04
C HIS A 126 -18.17 -1.69 -16.46
N PHE A 127 -17.24 -2.52 -15.96
CA PHE A 127 -17.11 -3.90 -16.42
C PHE A 127 -18.20 -4.82 -15.85
N ASN A 128 -18.72 -4.56 -14.66
CA ASN A 128 -19.85 -5.35 -14.12
C ASN A 128 -21.13 -5.18 -14.97
N ASN A 129 -21.28 -4.05 -15.67
CA ASN A 129 -22.41 -3.80 -16.55
C ASN A 129 -22.30 -4.50 -17.91
N LEU A 130 -21.14 -5.08 -18.27
CA LEU A 130 -20.95 -5.79 -19.54
C LEU A 130 -21.34 -7.28 -19.48
N GLY A 131 -21.61 -7.82 -18.28
CA GLY A 131 -21.82 -9.24 -18.06
C GLY A 131 -20.52 -10.06 -18.10
N VAL A 132 -20.58 -11.31 -17.62
CA VAL A 132 -19.43 -12.23 -17.68
C VAL A 132 -19.42 -12.89 -19.05
N PRO A 133 -18.28 -12.89 -19.79
CA PRO A 133 -18.19 -13.58 -21.07
C PRO A 133 -18.51 -15.08 -20.89
N THR A 134 -19.56 -15.56 -21.54
CA THR A 134 -19.87 -17.00 -21.62
C THR A 134 -18.95 -17.62 -22.66
N GLN A 135 -18.08 -18.56 -22.26
CA GLN A 135 -17.39 -19.41 -23.23
C GLN A 135 -18.44 -20.23 -23.99
N ASN A 136 -18.62 -19.97 -25.28
CA ASN A 136 -19.31 -20.90 -26.17
C ASN A 136 -18.41 -22.14 -26.28
N LEU A 137 -18.67 -23.16 -25.45
CA LEU A 137 -18.00 -24.47 -25.51
C LEU A 137 -18.38 -25.29 -26.77
N ASN A 138 -18.88 -24.65 -27.83
CA ASN A 138 -19.39 -25.30 -29.03
C ASN A 138 -18.76 -24.69 -30.30
N GLU A 139 -17.48 -24.91 -30.48
CA GLU A 139 -16.83 -25.06 -31.79
C GLU A 139 -15.84 -26.21 -31.60
N GLY A 140 -16.01 -27.42 -32.11
CA GLY A 140 -16.76 -27.95 -33.24
C GLY A 140 -15.96 -29.20 -33.64
N THR A 141 -16.63 -30.35 -33.60
CA THR A 141 -16.20 -31.62 -34.18
C THR A 141 -15.81 -31.50 -35.65
#